data_AF-Q3BBK3-F1
#
_entry.id   AF-Q3BBK3-F1
#
_cell.length_a   1.000
_cell.length_b   1.000
_cell.length_c   1.000
_cell.angle_alpha   90.00
_cell.angle_beta   90.00
_cell.angle_gamma   90.00
#
_symmetry.space_group_name_H-M   'P 1'
#
loop_
_entity.id
_entity.type
_entity.pdbx_description
1 polymer ?
#
loop_
_entity_poly.entity_id
_entity_poly.type
_entity_poly.pdbx_seq_one_letter_code
_entity_poly.pdbx_strand_id
1 'polypeptide(L)'
;YCGGKWDNEKEEKLRLAILGALKKADELGVRSIAFPAISAGIYGCPLENVVRVFASVAEEFLKNARNVKEIYLVLYSDRDYKVAISSLEVVGNES
;
A
#
# COMPACT_ATOMS: atom_id res chain seq x y z
N TYR A 1 -9.19 10.15 7.92
CA TYR A 1 -8.43 10.74 9.03
C TYR A 1 -8.27 9.69 10.12
N CYS A 2 -7.03 9.38 10.47
CA CYS A 2 -6.68 8.41 11.51
C CYS A 2 -6.33 9.08 12.84
N GLY A 3 -5.77 10.30 12.82
CA GLY A 3 -5.40 11.01 14.05
C GLY A 3 -4.47 10.22 14.97
N GLY A 4 -3.57 9.41 14.40
CA GLY A 4 -2.67 8.50 15.12
C GLY A 4 -3.28 7.16 15.51
N LYS A 5 -4.58 6.92 15.28
CA LYS A 5 -5.26 5.66 15.64
C LYS A 5 -5.41 4.75 14.42
N TRP A 6 -5.15 3.46 14.62
CA TRP A 6 -5.34 2.40 13.63
C TRP A 6 -6.37 1.38 14.14
N ASP A 7 -7.29 0.98 13.27
CA ASP A 7 -8.30 -0.05 13.54
C ASP A 7 -8.70 -0.75 12.24
N ASN A 8 -9.46 -1.85 12.37
CA ASN A 8 -9.88 -2.68 11.24
C ASN A 8 -10.70 -1.90 10.21
N GLU A 9 -11.45 -0.88 10.61
CA GLU A 9 -12.23 -0.05 9.69
C GLU A 9 -11.31 0.81 8.79
N LYS A 10 -10.27 1.42 9.38
CA LYS A 10 -9.29 2.21 8.64
C LYS A 10 -8.45 1.33 7.70
N GLU A 11 -8.07 0.16 8.19
CA GLU A 11 -7.38 -0.85 7.41
C GLU A 11 -8.19 -1.26 6.18
N GLU A 12 -9.46 -1.63 6.37
CA GLU A 12 -10.34 -2.05 5.27
C GLU A 12 -10.57 -0.91 4.27
N LYS A 13 -10.75 0.33 4.73
CA LYS A 13 -10.89 1.49 3.84
C LYS A 13 -9.64 1.71 2.99
N LEU A 14 -8.44 1.59 3.58
CA LEU A 14 -7.19 1.70 2.82
C LEU A 14 -7.08 0.55 1.80
N ARG A 15 -7.40 -0.67 2.22
CA ARG A 15 -7.40 -1.87 1.37
C ARG A 15 -8.28 -1.67 0.13
N LEU A 16 -9.52 -1.24 0.33
CA LEU A 16 -10.49 -0.99 -0.74
C LEU A 16 -10.06 0.14 -1.67
N ALA A 17 -9.45 1.21 -1.14
CA ALA A 17 -8.96 2.32 -1.96
C ALA A 17 -7.84 1.88 -2.91
N ILE A 18 -6.86 1.12 -2.40
CA ILE A 18 -5.76 0.58 -3.21
C ILE A 18 -6.31 -0.41 -4.25
N LEU A 19 -7.14 -1.36 -3.81
CA LEU A 19 -7.70 -2.39 -4.69
C LEU A 19 -8.56 -1.80 -5.82
N GLY A 20 -9.36 -0.76 -5.53
CA GLY A 20 -10.17 -0.07 -6.54
C GLY A 20 -9.32 0.58 -7.62
N ALA A 21 -8.25 1.27 -7.23
CA ALA A 21 -7.32 1.88 -8.18
C ALA A 21 -6.55 0.84 -9.01
N LEU A 22 -6.10 -0.26 -8.38
CA LEU A 22 -5.43 -1.36 -9.07
C LEU A 22 -6.33 -2.04 -10.11
N LYS A 23 -7.57 -2.37 -9.74
CA LYS A 23 -8.57 -2.92 -10.67
C LYS A 23 -8.79 -1.97 -11.85
N LYS A 24 -8.90 -0.67 -11.57
CA LYS A 24 -9.12 0.31 -12.64
C LYS A 24 -7.91 0.42 -13.57
N ALA A 25 -6.69 0.41 -13.05
CA ALA A 25 -5.48 0.41 -13.85
C ALA A 25 -5.37 -0.84 -14.74
N ASP A 26 -5.72 -2.00 -14.21
CA ASP A 26 -5.73 -3.26 -14.96
C ASP A 26 -6.80 -3.27 -16.06
N GLU A 27 -8.01 -2.77 -15.79
CA GLU A 27 -9.05 -2.56 -16.80
C GLU A 27 -8.61 -1.64 -17.93
N LEU A 28 -7.85 -0.59 -17.60
CA LEU A 28 -7.33 0.38 -18.56
C LEU A 28 -6.11 -0.12 -19.35
N GLY A 29 -5.63 -1.34 -19.07
CA GLY A 29 -4.46 -1.90 -19.77
C GLY A 29 -3.13 -1.26 -19.37
N VAL A 30 -3.07 -0.59 -18.22
CA VAL A 30 -1.85 0.10 -17.77
C VAL A 30 -0.86 -0.93 -17.20
N ARG A 31 0.41 -0.83 -17.63
CA ARG A 31 1.47 -1.76 -17.20
C ARG A 31 1.98 -1.44 -15.79
N SER A 32 2.03 -0.18 -15.39
CA SER A 32 2.61 0.27 -14.13
C SER A 32 1.77 1.35 -13.44
N ILE A 33 1.68 1.29 -12.11
CA ILE A 33 0.94 2.27 -11.30
C ILE A 33 1.73 2.65 -10.04
N ALA A 34 1.67 3.93 -9.68
CA ALA A 34 2.31 4.47 -8.49
C ALA A 34 1.27 5.04 -7.51
N PHE A 35 1.48 4.78 -6.23
CA PHE A 35 0.65 5.28 -5.14
C PHE A 35 1.50 6.12 -4.19
N PRO A 36 1.00 7.27 -3.70
CA PRO A 36 1.59 7.89 -2.52
C PRO A 36 1.30 7.02 -1.28
N ALA A 37 1.95 7.31 -0.15
CA ALA A 37 1.57 6.75 1.15
C ALA A 37 0.19 7.26 1.60
N ILE A 38 -0.87 6.67 1.05
CA ILE A 38 -2.27 7.09 1.27
C ILE A 38 -2.56 7.10 2.77
N SER A 39 -3.05 8.25 3.24
CA SER A 39 -3.44 8.49 4.63
C SER A 39 -2.31 8.56 5.68
N ALA A 40 -1.03 8.38 5.31
CA ALA A 40 0.11 8.49 6.23
C ALA A 40 0.58 9.94 6.48
N GLY A 41 0.17 10.90 5.64
CA GLY A 41 0.50 12.33 5.78
C GLY A 41 -0.43 13.08 6.75
N ILE A 42 -1.13 14.12 6.27
CA ILE A 42 -2.05 14.96 7.09
C ILE A 42 -3.11 14.14 7.83
N TYR A 43 -3.48 12.97 7.31
CA TYR A 43 -4.46 12.09 7.95
C TYR A 43 -3.92 11.29 9.13
N GLY A 44 -2.60 11.22 9.33
CA GLY A 44 -1.94 10.71 10.53
C GLY A 44 -2.15 9.22 10.80
N CYS A 45 -2.30 8.38 9.78
CA CYS A 45 -2.25 6.93 9.98
C CYS A 45 -0.79 6.49 10.20
N PRO A 46 -0.51 5.52 11.09
CA PRO A 46 0.83 4.97 11.25
C PRO A 46 1.37 4.44 9.91
N LEU A 47 2.54 4.92 9.50
CA LEU A 47 3.11 4.62 8.20
C LEU A 47 3.39 3.11 8.05
N GLU A 48 3.84 2.46 9.12
CA GLU A 48 4.13 1.04 9.17
C GLU A 48 2.92 0.20 8.79
N ASN A 49 1.74 0.55 9.33
CA ASN A 49 0.50 -0.17 9.05
C ASN A 49 0.02 0.10 7.62
N VAL A 50 0.14 1.35 7.15
CA VAL A 50 -0.15 1.72 5.76
C VAL A 50 0.69 0.91 4.78
N VAL A 51 2.00 0.79 5.04
CA VAL A 51 2.95 0.03 4.21
C VAL A 51 2.62 -1.46 4.20
N ARG A 52 2.30 -2.06 5.36
CA ARG A 52 1.93 -3.49 5.45
C ARG A 52 0.66 -3.80 4.65
N VAL A 53 -0.39 -2.99 4.80
CA VAL A 53 -1.62 -3.15 4.02
C VAL A 53 -1.35 -2.97 2.54
N PHE A 54 -0.57 -1.95 2.17
CA PHE A 54 -0.23 -1.70 0.78
C PHE A 54 0.48 -2.89 0.14
N ALA A 55 1.52 -3.41 0.79
CA ALA A 55 2.28 -4.53 0.27
C ALA A 55 1.42 -5.79 0.14
N SER A 56 0.62 -6.11 1.15
CA SER A 56 -0.30 -7.25 1.12
C SER A 56 -1.27 -7.17 -0.06
N VAL A 57 -1.94 -6.02 -0.25
CA VAL A 57 -2.88 -5.82 -1.37
C VAL A 57 -2.16 -5.87 -2.71
N ALA A 58 -0.99 -5.24 -2.83
CA ALA A 58 -0.22 -5.22 -4.06
C ALA A 58 0.24 -6.63 -4.47
N GLU A 59 0.76 -7.40 -3.52
CA GLU A 59 1.21 -8.79 -3.76
C GLU A 59 0.03 -9.68 -4.14
N GLU A 60 -1.07 -9.63 -3.39
CA GLU A 60 -2.27 -10.42 -3.69
C GLU A 60 -2.85 -10.07 -5.07
N PHE A 61 -2.89 -8.78 -5.40
CA PHE A 61 -3.39 -8.33 -6.69
C PHE A 61 -2.53 -8.81 -7.86
N LEU A 62 -1.20 -8.74 -7.74
CA LEU A 62 -0.27 -9.15 -8.80
C LEU A 62 -0.38 -10.63 -9.14
N LYS A 63 -0.81 -11.50 -8.22
CA LYS A 63 -1.03 -12.93 -8.48
C LYS A 63 -2.05 -13.17 -9.60
N ASN A 64 -3.01 -12.26 -9.80
CA ASN A 64 -4.10 -12.41 -10.76
C ASN A 64 -4.20 -11.24 -11.76
N ALA A 65 -3.28 -10.28 -11.73
CA ALA A 65 -3.31 -9.11 -12.59
C ALA A 65 -3.04 -9.46 -14.06
N ARG A 66 -3.85 -8.93 -14.98
CA ARG A 66 -3.73 -9.21 -16.42
C ARG A 66 -2.70 -8.31 -17.06
N ASN A 67 -2.84 -7.01 -16.86
CA ASN A 67 -2.08 -5.94 -17.51
C ASN A 67 -1.07 -5.27 -16.57
N VAL A 68 -1.45 -5.01 -15.31
CA VAL A 68 -0.54 -4.41 -14.33
C VAL A 68 0.58 -5.40 -13.98
N LYS A 69 1.84 -4.96 -14.06
CA LYS A 69 3.04 -5.74 -13.75
C LYS A 69 3.91 -5.09 -12.68
N GLU A 70 3.82 -3.77 -12.52
CA GLU A 70 4.67 -3.01 -11.60
C GLU A 70 3.78 -2.07 -10.75
N ILE A 71 3.94 -2.16 -9.42
CA ILE A 71 3.23 -1.33 -8.45
C ILE A 71 4.27 -0.63 -7.59
N TYR A 72 4.21 0.70 -7.50
CA TYR A 72 5.16 1.50 -6.74
C TYR A 72 4.48 2.18 -5.56
N LEU A 73 5.10 2.09 -4.39
CA LEU A 73 4.81 2.97 -3.25
C LEU A 73 5.82 4.12 -3.25
N VAL A 74 5.32 5.34 -3.49
CA VAL A 74 6.14 6.55 -3.55
C VAL A 74 6.12 7.22 -2.17
N LEU A 75 7.31 7.32 -1.58
CA LEU A 75 7.54 7.90 -0.27
C LEU A 75 8.25 9.24 -0.41
N TYR A 76 7.89 10.20 0.43
CA TYR A 76 8.34 11.58 0.28
C TYR A 76 9.77 11.82 0.79
N SER A 77 10.20 11.05 1.78
CA SER A 77 11.49 11.24 2.45
C SER A 77 12.25 9.94 2.65
N ASP A 78 13.57 10.04 2.77
CA ASP A 78 14.45 8.90 3.12
C ASP A 78 14.09 8.28 4.48
N ARG A 79 13.54 9.09 5.39
CA ARG A 79 13.06 8.60 6.69
C ARG A 79 11.87 7.67 6.49
N ASP A 80 10.88 8.09 5.72
CA ASP A 80 9.69 7.29 5.43
C ASP A 80 10.07 6.01 4.67
N TYR A 81 11.03 6.12 3.75
CA TYR A 81 11.61 4.98 3.04
C TYR A 81 12.20 3.94 4.00
N LYS A 82 13.03 4.37 4.95
CA LYS A 82 13.62 3.47 5.96
C LYS A 82 12.56 2.79 6.83
N VAL A 83 11.55 3.55 7.27
CA VAL A 83 10.42 3.00 8.04
C VAL A 83 9.66 1.95 7.21
N ALA A 84 9.37 2.25 5.95
CA ALA A 84 8.66 1.33 5.06
C ALA A 84 9.43 0.01 4.86
N ILE A 85 10.73 0.07 4.56
CA ILE A 85 11.54 -1.14 4.38
C ILE A 85 11.56 -1.99 5.64
N SER A 86 11.82 -1.38 6.81
CA SER A 86 11.80 -2.10 8.09
C SER A 86 10.44 -2.75 8.41
N SER A 87 9.34 -2.17 7.92
CA SER A 87 7.99 -2.71 8.10
C SER A 87 7.73 -3.96 7.26
N LEU A 88 8.47 -4.13 6.15
CA LEU A 88 8.33 -5.27 5.23
C LEU A 88 9.25 -6.44 5.61
N GLU A 89 10.44 -6.17 6.16
CA GLU A 89 11.40 -7.21 6.56
C GLU A 89 10.85 -8.14 7.66
N VAL A 90 9.89 -7.67 8.46
CA VAL A 90 9.23 -8.48 9.50
C VAL A 90 8.28 -9.54 8.92
N VAL A 91 7.83 -9.40 7.67
CA VAL A 91 6.86 -10.33 7.03
C VAL A 91 7.57 -11.52 6.35
N GLY A 92 8.88 -11.42 6.08
CA GLY A 92 9.64 -12.45 5.35
C GLY A 92 10.15 -13.64 6.17
N ASN A 93 9.84 -13.72 7.47
CA ASN A 93 10.37 -14.75 8.39
C ASN A 93 9.32 -15.73 8.94
N GLU A 94 8.09 -15.71 8.40
CA GLU A 94 7.11 -16.77 8.62
C GLU A 94 6.99 -17.59 7.32
N SER A 95 7.80 -18.64 7.22
CA SER A 95 7.71 -19.72 6.22
C SER A 95 7.86 -21.06 6.92
#